data_AF-M5TG52-F1
#
_entry.id   AF-M5TG52-F1
#
_cell.length_a   1.000
_cell.length_b   1.000
_cell.length_c   1.000
_cell.angle_alpha   90.00
_cell.angle_beta   90.00
_cell.angle_gamma   90.00
#
_symmetry.space_group_name_H-M   'P 1'
#
loop_
_entity.id
_entity.type
_entity.pdbx_description
1 polymer ?
#
loop_
_entity_poly.entity_id
_entity_poly.type
_entity_poly.pdbx_seq_one_letter_code
_entity_poly.pdbx_strand_id
1 'polypeptide(L)'
;MRKVLSENPNELAARPAGLSWLDRAASSDGGDLRMVKLLVALGASVDPMDVIRTPLAYAIPSADVEIIRFLLEQGANPNADRCLIGALNRRQNSLEIVRLLIQKGAEVNRVYELEGTGKKFTALDWAKDSDAIAFLTSVGAVTADQVSPDSNKPEE
;
A
#
# COMPACT_ATOMS: atom_id res chain seq x y z
N MET A 1 6.00 -27.44 19.74
CA MET A 1 6.27 -26.26 20.59
C MET A 1 7.73 -25.82 20.40
N ARG A 2 7.94 -24.52 20.20
CA ARG A 2 9.21 -23.74 20.32
C ARG A 2 10.49 -24.35 19.74
N LYS A 3 10.85 -23.96 18.51
CA LYS A 3 12.23 -24.03 18.04
C LYS A 3 12.57 -22.88 17.09
N VAL A 4 12.52 -21.64 17.59
CA VAL A 4 12.84 -20.44 16.80
C VAL A 4 13.57 -19.35 17.61
N LEU A 5 14.40 -19.72 18.59
CA LEU A 5 15.09 -18.75 19.46
C LEU A 5 16.60 -19.00 19.54
N SER A 6 17.29 -19.16 18.42
CA SER A 6 18.76 -19.23 18.45
C SER A 6 19.51 -18.52 17.33
N GLU A 7 18.87 -17.79 16.43
CA GLU A 7 19.58 -17.30 15.24
C GLU A 7 19.45 -15.77 15.07
N ASN A 8 20.62 -15.15 15.14
CA ASN A 8 21.06 -13.79 14.78
C ASN A 8 19.99 -12.79 14.27
N PRO A 9 19.91 -11.56 14.83
CA PRO A 9 19.07 -10.44 14.34
C PRO A 9 19.08 -10.24 12.82
N ASN A 10 20.23 -10.49 12.17
CA ASN A 10 20.41 -10.27 10.74
C ASN A 10 19.95 -11.44 9.85
N GLU A 11 19.84 -12.67 10.37
CA GLU A 11 19.19 -13.77 9.65
C GLU A 11 17.66 -13.61 9.62
N LEU A 12 17.09 -12.80 10.52
CA LEU A 12 15.67 -12.41 10.46
C LEU A 12 15.33 -11.55 9.24
N ALA A 13 16.29 -10.79 8.72
CA ALA A 13 16.08 -9.85 7.63
C ALA A 13 16.32 -10.44 6.23
N ALA A 14 17.03 -11.56 6.13
CA ALA A 14 17.52 -12.10 4.86
C ALA A 14 17.28 -13.60 4.74
N ARG A 15 16.04 -14.01 4.41
CA ARG A 15 15.79 -15.32 3.78
C ARG A 15 15.35 -15.14 2.34
N PRO A 16 15.87 -15.94 1.39
CA PRO A 16 15.46 -15.83 0.00
C PRO A 16 14.08 -16.45 -0.20
N ALA A 17 13.32 -15.83 -1.10
CA ALA A 17 12.00 -16.21 -1.62
C ALA A 17 10.80 -15.97 -0.69
N GLY A 18 10.35 -14.71 -0.65
CA GLY A 18 8.93 -14.41 -0.86
C GLY A 18 8.14 -13.80 0.29
N LEU A 19 8.58 -13.90 1.55
CA LEU A 19 7.85 -13.34 2.70
C LEU A 19 8.84 -12.87 3.79
N SER A 20 8.98 -11.56 3.98
CA SER A 20 9.66 -10.99 5.15
C SER A 20 8.82 -11.26 6.40
N TRP A 21 9.46 -11.45 7.56
CA TRP A 21 8.72 -11.63 8.83
C TRP A 21 7.90 -10.39 9.19
N LEU A 22 8.31 -9.22 8.70
CA LEU A 22 7.51 -7.99 8.79
C LEU A 22 6.22 -8.09 7.97
N ASP A 23 6.26 -8.68 6.77
CA ASP A 23 5.08 -8.88 5.91
C ASP A 23 4.06 -9.79 6.58
N ARG A 24 4.53 -10.88 7.19
CA ARG A 24 3.65 -11.84 7.86
C ARG A 24 3.01 -11.25 9.12
N ALA A 25 3.75 -10.42 9.85
CA ALA A 25 3.22 -9.69 11.00
C ALA A 25 2.18 -8.63 10.59
N ALA A 26 2.39 -7.96 9.45
CA ALA A 26 1.43 -6.99 8.90
C ALA A 26 0.16 -7.65 8.32
N SER A 27 0.26 -8.87 7.80
CA SER A 27 -0.82 -9.60 7.12
C SER A 27 -1.66 -10.51 8.03
N SER A 28 -1.27 -10.79 9.28
CA SER A 28 -2.06 -11.67 10.15
C SER A 28 -3.42 -11.04 10.45
N ASP A 29 -4.49 -11.84 10.51
CA ASP A 29 -5.82 -11.38 10.96
C ASP A 29 -5.67 -10.72 12.34
N GLY A 30 -5.80 -9.39 12.38
CA GLY A 30 -5.61 -8.58 13.59
C GLY A 30 -4.17 -8.13 13.87
N GLY A 31 -3.31 -8.10 12.85
CA GLY A 31 -2.02 -7.40 12.80
C GLY A 31 -1.32 -7.17 14.15
N ASP A 32 -0.30 -7.96 14.46
CA ASP A 32 0.38 -7.80 15.75
C ASP A 32 1.30 -6.57 15.70
N LEU A 33 0.75 -5.39 16.02
CA LEU A 33 1.48 -4.12 16.05
C LEU A 33 2.73 -4.20 16.94
N ARG A 34 2.71 -5.00 18.01
CA ARG A 34 3.88 -5.19 18.88
C ARG A 34 4.97 -5.95 18.14
N MET A 35 4.60 -6.98 17.39
CA MET A 35 5.53 -7.71 16.52
C MET A 35 6.06 -6.84 15.39
N VAL A 36 5.22 -6.03 14.72
CA VAL A 36 5.66 -5.08 13.69
C VAL A 36 6.68 -4.10 14.26
N LYS A 37 6.38 -3.47 15.41
CA LYS A 37 7.31 -2.55 16.10
C LYS A 37 8.61 -3.24 16.49
N LEU A 38 8.54 -4.46 17.02
CA LEU A 38 9.71 -5.23 17.42
C LEU A 38 10.59 -5.56 16.19
N LEU A 39 10.00 -5.99 15.08
CA LEU A 39 10.73 -6.37 13.88
C LEU A 39 11.42 -5.16 13.23
N VAL A 40 10.73 -4.01 13.14
CA VAL A 40 11.36 -2.76 12.67
C VAL A 40 12.48 -2.33 13.63
N ALA A 41 12.28 -2.41 14.94
CA ALA A 41 13.33 -2.10 15.92
C ALA A 41 14.54 -3.05 15.85
N LEU A 42 14.34 -4.29 15.40
CA LEU A 42 15.40 -5.27 15.14
C LEU A 42 16.10 -5.07 13.78
N GLY A 43 15.73 -4.04 13.02
CA GLY A 43 16.36 -3.69 11.74
C GLY A 43 15.69 -4.32 10.51
N ALA A 44 14.45 -4.83 10.64
CA ALA A 44 13.70 -5.28 9.46
C ALA A 44 13.45 -4.10 8.50
N SER A 45 13.73 -4.31 7.21
CA SER A 45 13.47 -3.29 6.19
C SER A 45 11.96 -3.05 6.04
N VAL A 46 11.56 -1.79 6.11
CA VAL A 46 10.18 -1.33 5.90
C VAL A 46 9.81 -1.15 4.42
N ASP A 47 10.82 -1.12 3.55
CA ASP A 47 10.65 -1.04 2.10
C ASP A 47 11.72 -1.91 1.40
N PRO A 48 11.53 -3.24 1.38
CA PRO A 48 12.50 -4.14 0.78
C PRO A 48 12.40 -4.08 -0.75
N MET A 49 13.53 -3.88 -1.43
CA MET A 49 13.60 -3.83 -2.91
C MET A 49 13.42 -5.20 -3.59
N ASP A 50 13.57 -6.30 -2.86
CA ASP A 50 13.59 -7.68 -3.40
C ASP A 50 12.32 -8.49 -3.06
N VAL A 51 11.23 -7.81 -2.66
CA VAL A 51 9.95 -8.46 -2.39
C VAL A 51 8.90 -8.04 -3.41
N ILE A 52 8.05 -9.00 -3.79
CA ILE A 52 6.95 -8.80 -4.74
C ILE A 52 5.90 -7.81 -4.17
N ARG A 53 5.80 -7.69 -2.85
CA ARG A 53 4.86 -6.81 -2.16
C ARG A 53 5.50 -6.23 -0.90
N THR A 54 5.37 -4.92 -0.69
CA THR A 54 5.96 -4.24 0.47
C THR A 54 5.16 -4.50 1.76
N PRO A 55 5.78 -4.35 2.95
CA PRO A 55 5.09 -4.47 4.24
C PRO A 55 3.82 -3.61 4.33
N LEU A 56 3.87 -2.41 3.76
CA LEU A 56 2.72 -1.51 3.66
C LEU A 56 1.58 -2.15 2.84
N ALA A 57 1.88 -2.69 1.67
CA ALA A 57 0.88 -3.33 0.80
C ALA A 57 0.26 -4.60 1.43
N TYR A 58 0.94 -5.26 2.37
CA TYR A 58 0.36 -6.35 3.18
C TYR A 58 -0.54 -5.86 4.33
N ALA A 59 -0.28 -4.67 4.88
CA ALA A 59 -1.11 -4.08 5.92
C ALA A 59 -2.44 -3.49 5.37
N ILE A 60 -2.47 -3.09 4.10
CA ILE A 60 -3.70 -2.52 3.49
C ILE A 60 -4.89 -3.51 3.53
N PRO A 61 -4.75 -4.80 3.15
CA PRO A 61 -5.82 -5.78 3.25
C PRO A 61 -6.40 -5.97 4.66
N SER A 62 -5.57 -5.89 5.71
CA SER A 62 -5.98 -6.06 7.11
C SER A 62 -6.70 -4.82 7.68
N ALA A 63 -6.67 -3.69 6.96
CA ALA A 63 -7.31 -2.43 7.34
C ALA A 63 -6.91 -1.89 8.73
N ASP A 64 -5.74 -2.31 9.21
CA ASP A 64 -5.20 -1.93 10.50
C ASP A 64 -4.46 -0.59 10.40
N VAL A 65 -5.19 0.49 10.71
CA VAL A 65 -4.71 1.87 10.55
C VAL A 65 -3.47 2.12 11.40
N GLU A 66 -3.32 1.47 12.56
CA GLU A 66 -2.18 1.68 13.44
C GLU A 66 -0.89 1.15 12.84
N ILE A 67 -0.95 -0.03 12.21
CA ILE A 67 0.19 -0.63 11.51
C ILE A 67 0.54 0.20 10.29
N ILE A 68 -0.44 0.59 9.49
CA ILE A 68 -0.24 1.41 8.29
C ILE A 68 0.43 2.73 8.66
N ARG A 69 -0.07 3.42 9.69
CA ARG A 69 0.51 4.66 10.22
C ARG A 69 1.94 4.46 10.67
N PHE A 70 2.20 3.41 11.45
CA PHE A 70 3.54 3.12 11.92
C PHE A 70 4.51 2.87 10.75
N LEU A 71 4.12 2.05 9.77
CA LEU A 71 4.97 1.77 8.59
C LEU A 71 5.27 3.05 7.80
N LEU A 72 4.27 3.91 7.58
CA LEU A 72 4.46 5.20 6.91
C LEU A 72 5.33 6.17 7.73
N GLU A 73 5.25 6.13 9.06
CA GLU A 73 6.14 6.90 9.95
C GLU A 73 7.58 6.40 9.92
N GLN A 74 7.79 5.10 9.71
CA GLN A 74 9.12 4.51 9.52
C GLN A 74 9.68 4.73 8.11
N GLY A 75 8.97 5.43 7.22
CA GLY A 75 9.43 5.76 5.88
C GLY A 75 9.04 4.75 4.80
N ALA A 76 8.05 3.88 5.04
CA ALA A 76 7.49 3.06 3.99
C ALA A 76 6.94 3.93 2.86
N ASN A 77 7.26 3.57 1.61
CA ASN A 77 6.82 4.32 0.45
C ASN A 77 5.30 4.17 0.23
N PRO A 78 4.50 5.25 0.35
CA PRO A 78 3.05 5.21 0.14
C PRO A 78 2.65 4.90 -1.31
N ASN A 79 3.59 5.07 -2.25
CA ASN A 79 3.44 4.79 -3.67
C ASN A 79 3.98 3.41 -4.07
N ALA A 80 4.37 2.58 -3.12
CA ALA A 80 4.72 1.20 -3.43
C ALA A 80 3.49 0.43 -3.91
N ASP A 81 3.66 -0.36 -4.98
CA ASP A 81 2.58 -1.18 -5.57
C ASP A 81 1.33 -0.32 -5.86
N ARG A 82 0.14 -0.83 -5.54
CA ARG A 82 -1.16 -0.18 -5.70
C ARG A 82 -1.78 0.17 -4.34
N CYS A 83 -0.99 0.58 -3.34
CA CYS A 83 -1.46 0.82 -1.96
C CYS A 83 -2.69 1.72 -1.88
N LEU A 84 -2.71 2.85 -2.61
CA LEU A 84 -3.84 3.77 -2.65
C LEU A 84 -5.11 3.11 -3.21
N ILE A 85 -5.01 2.37 -4.32
CA ILE A 85 -6.14 1.64 -4.92
C ILE A 85 -6.61 0.49 -4.02
N GLY A 86 -5.67 -0.20 -3.37
CA GLY A 86 -5.96 -1.26 -2.40
C GLY A 86 -6.76 -0.73 -1.22
N ALA A 87 -6.41 0.46 -0.71
CA ALA A 87 -7.08 1.11 0.41
C ALA A 87 -8.52 1.51 0.05
N LEU A 88 -8.75 2.03 -1.16
CA LEU A 88 -10.08 2.45 -1.63
C LEU A 88 -11.11 1.31 -1.66
N ASN A 89 -10.65 0.08 -1.89
CA ASN A 89 -11.50 -1.11 -1.97
C ASN A 89 -11.72 -1.80 -0.61
N ARG A 90 -11.47 -1.11 0.51
CA ARG A 90 -11.69 -1.63 1.86
C ARG A 90 -13.08 -1.29 2.37
N ARG A 91 -13.68 -2.25 3.10
CA ARG A 91 -15.00 -2.07 3.72
C ARG A 91 -14.92 -1.34 5.05
N GLN A 92 -13.75 -1.37 5.69
CA GLN A 92 -13.48 -0.74 6.98
C GLN A 92 -12.28 0.18 6.82
N ASN A 93 -12.33 1.34 7.49
CA ASN A 93 -11.26 2.33 7.57
C ASN A 93 -10.69 2.84 6.23
N SER A 94 -11.38 2.56 5.10
CA SER A 94 -10.93 2.93 3.74
C SER A 94 -10.56 4.41 3.65
N LEU A 95 -11.50 5.29 4.05
CA LEU A 95 -11.29 6.73 4.00
C LEU A 95 -10.13 7.20 4.89
N GLU A 96 -9.98 6.62 6.08
CA GLU A 96 -8.92 6.99 7.02
C GLU A 96 -7.54 6.57 6.49
N ILE A 97 -7.44 5.36 5.94
CA ILE A 97 -6.22 4.85 5.31
C ILE A 97 -5.86 5.70 4.08
N VAL A 98 -6.85 6.04 3.24
CA VAL A 98 -6.65 6.89 2.05
C VAL A 98 -6.15 8.28 2.44
N ARG A 99 -6.75 8.91 3.46
CA ARG A 99 -6.30 10.20 4.00
C ARG A 99 -4.85 10.13 4.47
N LEU A 100 -4.50 9.08 5.21
CA LEU A 100 -3.16 8.87 5.73
C LEU A 100 -2.12 8.67 4.63
N LEU A 101 -2.43 7.84 3.63
CA LEU A 101 -1.56 7.63 2.46
C LEU A 101 -1.30 8.93 1.72
N ILE A 102 -2.35 9.72 1.43
CA ILE A 102 -2.23 11.01 0.74
C ILE A 102 -1.43 12.01 1.57
N GLN A 103 -1.68 12.10 2.88
CA GLN A 103 -0.91 12.95 3.79
C GLN A 103 0.59 12.60 3.79
N LYS A 104 0.93 11.32 3.57
CA LYS A 104 2.32 10.84 3.51
C LYS A 104 2.94 10.91 2.12
N GLY A 105 2.23 11.46 1.13
CA GLY A 105 2.74 11.70 -0.22
C GLY A 105 2.29 10.67 -1.26
N ALA A 106 1.18 9.97 -1.04
CA ALA A 106 0.59 9.14 -2.09
C ALA A 106 0.17 9.98 -3.31
N GLU A 107 0.59 9.54 -4.49
CA GLU A 107 0.25 10.14 -5.77
C GLU A 107 -1.20 9.83 -6.14
N VAL A 108 -2.08 10.80 -5.90
CA VAL A 108 -3.52 10.69 -6.17
C VAL A 108 -3.82 10.41 -7.64
N ASN A 109 -3.07 11.04 -8.53
CA ASN A 109 -3.25 10.95 -9.98
C ASN A 109 -2.28 9.98 -10.66
N ARG A 110 -1.71 9.03 -9.91
CA ARG A 110 -0.89 7.97 -10.50
C ARG A 110 -1.74 7.15 -11.46
N VAL A 111 -1.22 7.01 -12.68
CA VAL A 111 -1.83 6.21 -13.73
C VAL A 111 -1.26 4.80 -13.67
N TYR A 112 -2.15 3.82 -13.69
CA TYR A 112 -1.81 2.41 -13.77
C TYR A 112 -2.35 1.86 -15.09
N GLU A 113 -1.61 0.98 -15.73
CA GLU A 113 -2.01 0.33 -16.97
C GLU A 113 -2.32 -1.15 -16.71
N LEU A 114 -3.40 -1.65 -17.29
CA LEU A 114 -3.73 -3.07 -17.30
C LEU A 114 -2.96 -3.72 -18.45
N GLU A 115 -1.96 -4.53 -18.11
CA GLU A 115 -1.13 -5.27 -19.06
C GLU A 115 -1.99 -5.99 -20.11
N GLY A 116 -1.63 -5.82 -21.39
CA GLY A 116 -2.30 -6.45 -22.52
C GLY A 116 -3.58 -5.78 -23.00
N THR A 117 -4.11 -4.77 -22.28
CA THR A 117 -5.33 -4.04 -22.71
C THR A 117 -5.09 -2.60 -23.14
N GLY A 118 -3.97 -1.99 -22.74
CA GLY A 118 -3.69 -0.57 -22.93
C GLY A 118 -4.59 0.37 -22.12
N LYS A 119 -5.50 -0.18 -21.29
CA LYS A 119 -6.41 0.63 -20.47
C LYS A 119 -5.67 1.21 -19.29
N LYS A 120 -5.73 2.53 -19.18
CA LYS A 120 -5.20 3.31 -18.08
C LYS A 120 -6.30 3.60 -17.06
N PHE A 121 -5.93 3.67 -15.79
CA PHE A 121 -6.84 4.00 -14.71
C PHE A 121 -6.10 4.71 -13.57
N THR A 122 -6.80 5.61 -12.87
CA THR A 122 -6.31 6.26 -11.66
C THR A 122 -7.01 5.70 -10.41
N ALA A 123 -6.64 6.23 -9.25
CA ALA A 123 -7.35 5.97 -8.01
C ALA A 123 -8.84 6.34 -8.09
N LEU A 124 -9.18 7.41 -8.82
CA LEU A 124 -10.57 7.85 -8.99
C LEU A 124 -11.39 6.85 -9.82
N ASP A 125 -10.82 6.30 -10.90
CA ASP A 125 -11.49 5.30 -11.75
C ASP A 125 -11.79 3.98 -11.02
N TRP A 126 -11.02 3.67 -9.98
CA TRP A 126 -11.19 2.46 -9.15
C TRP A 126 -12.02 2.69 -7.88
N ALA A 127 -12.26 3.94 -7.50
CA ALA A 127 -13.03 4.25 -6.31
C ALA A 127 -14.50 3.86 -6.53
N LYS A 128 -15.03 3.04 -5.61
CA LYS A 128 -16.43 2.59 -5.64
C LYS A 128 -17.30 3.26 -4.58
N ASP A 129 -16.67 3.78 -3.54
CA ASP A 129 -17.34 4.41 -2.40
C ASP A 129 -17.52 5.90 -2.67
N SER A 130 -18.76 6.39 -2.52
CA SER A 130 -19.12 7.79 -2.72
C SER A 130 -18.29 8.74 -1.86
N ASP A 131 -18.00 8.36 -0.61
CA ASP A 131 -17.23 9.20 0.31
C ASP A 131 -15.76 9.30 -0.12
N ALA A 132 -15.20 8.18 -0.61
CA ALA A 132 -13.85 8.14 -1.15
C ALA A 132 -13.74 8.93 -2.45
N ILE A 133 -14.73 8.82 -3.35
CA ILE A 133 -14.81 9.61 -4.58
C ILE A 133 -14.87 11.10 -4.26
N ALA A 134 -15.73 11.51 -3.33
CA ALA A 134 -15.86 12.91 -2.91
C ALA A 134 -14.54 13.44 -2.34
N PHE A 135 -13.87 12.66 -1.49
CA PHE A 135 -12.59 13.05 -0.93
C PHE A 135 -11.49 13.13 -1.99
N LEU A 136 -11.35 12.12 -2.84
CA LEU A 136 -10.41 12.12 -3.95
C LEU A 136 -10.63 13.33 -4.87
N THR A 137 -11.88 13.62 -5.22
CA THR A 137 -12.24 14.81 -6.01
C THR A 137 -11.84 16.10 -5.29
N SER A 138 -12.04 16.18 -3.98
CA SER A 138 -11.66 17.37 -3.19
C SER A 138 -10.15 17.62 -3.14
N VAL A 139 -9.32 16.57 -3.27
CA VAL A 139 -7.86 16.69 -3.31
C VAL A 139 -7.33 16.86 -4.74
N GLY A 140 -8.22 17.01 -5.73
CA GLY A 140 -7.85 17.19 -7.14
C GLY A 140 -7.54 15.89 -7.88
N ALA A 141 -8.15 14.77 -7.45
CA ALA A 141 -8.10 13.53 -8.23
C ALA A 141 -8.84 13.71 -9.55
N VAL A 142 -8.27 13.15 -10.61
CA VAL A 142 -8.83 13.16 -11.96
C VAL A 142 -8.81 11.74 -12.53
N THR A 143 -9.66 11.50 -13.53
CA THR A 143 -9.72 10.19 -14.23
C THR A 143 -8.50 10.02 -15.14
N ALA A 144 -8.16 8.78 -15.50
CA ALA A 144 -7.02 8.51 -16.38
C ALA A 144 -7.11 9.25 -17.72
N ASP A 145 -8.34 9.38 -18.27
CA ASP A 145 -8.62 10.13 -19.50
C ASP A 145 -8.24 11.62 -19.40
N GLN A 146 -8.28 12.18 -18.19
CA GLN A 146 -7.94 13.58 -17.92
C GLN A 146 -6.44 13.77 -17.62
N VAL A 147 -5.77 12.78 -17.04
CA VAL A 147 -4.33 12.83 -16.73
C VAL A 147 -3.48 12.63 -17.99
N SER A 148 -3.86 11.66 -18.81
CA SER A 148 -3.28 11.41 -20.12
C SER A 148 -4.36 11.75 -21.13
N PRO A 149 -4.49 13.02 -21.58
CA PRO A 149 -5.27 13.28 -22.78
C PRO A 149 -4.58 12.48 -23.88
N ASP A 150 -5.14 11.31 -24.17
CA ASP A 150 -4.69 10.53 -25.31
C ASP A 150 -4.76 11.49 -26.49
N SER A 151 -3.61 11.74 -27.12
CA SER A 151 -3.45 12.52 -28.35
C SER A 151 -4.19 11.86 -29.54
N ASN A 152 -5.19 11.01 -29.28
CA ASN A 152 -5.86 10.15 -30.22
C ASN A 152 -7.35 9.97 -29.87
N LYS A 153 -8.03 11.05 -29.47
CA LYS A 153 -9.47 11.15 -29.79
C LYS A 153 -9.55 11.53 -31.27
N PRO A 154 -10.15 10.71 -32.16
CA PRO A 154 -10.62 11.25 -33.41
C PRO A 154 -11.68 12.30 -33.06
N GLU A 155 -11.42 13.54 -33.48
CA GLU A 155 -12.43 14.59 -33.48
C GLU A 155 -13.61 14.09 -34.33
N GLU A 156 -14.77 13.94 -33.70
CA GLU A 156 -16.07 13.83 -34.39
C GLU A 156 -16.86 15.13 -34.19
#